data_AF-A0AB39J2V0-F1
#
_entry.id   AF-A0AB39J2V0-F1
#
_cell.length_a   1.000
_cell.length_b   1.000
_cell.length_c   1.000
_cell.angle_alpha   90.00
_cell.angle_beta   90.00
_cell.angle_gamma   90.00
#
_symmetry.space_group_name_H-M   'P 1'
#
loop_
_entity.id
_entity.type
_entity.pdbx_description
1 polymer ?
#
loop_
_entity_poly.entity_id
_entity_poly.type
_entity_poly.pdbx_seq_one_letter_code
_entity_poly.pdbx_strand_id
1 'polypeptide(L)'
;MKTLNDHFNDEVEKINSLEGVNHQFLSINLTAINDIFGYIFSLNYLKNKAETKNYFGSEFEITFSLLLESFYALITGQCRSALLLLRAAQEANFKFVLEKERGVMLNDNPTLEFKKLNFRFSETKTQFIKDLKKCLDENEFSEYYRSVERNLTLYNRLSVVSHSVSKSTPITNVEYFSSLRNDTIMDKDKYFKLFHDVFDNIFLLNYFLIRESLIYWDSYNLQDLLRIMYGKKRTNSLIKIVKKDKISS
;
A
#
# COMPACT_ATOMS: atom_id res chain seq x y z
N MET A 1 -7.34 -22.18 19.21
CA MET A 1 -6.44 -21.69 18.14
C MET A 1 -6.81 -20.24 17.90
N LYS A 2 -5.85 -19.31 17.91
CA LYS A 2 -6.14 -17.87 17.68
C LYS A 2 -6.62 -17.66 16.24
N THR A 3 -7.61 -16.79 16.06
CA THR A 3 -8.07 -16.35 14.74
C THR A 3 -7.10 -15.32 14.15
N LEU A 4 -7.20 -15.04 12.86
CA LEU A 4 -6.39 -14.00 12.24
C LEU A 4 -6.66 -12.61 12.85
N ASN A 5 -7.90 -12.35 13.23
CA ASN A 5 -8.28 -11.12 13.92
C ASN A 5 -7.66 -11.03 15.33
N ASP A 6 -7.55 -12.16 16.04
CA ASP A 6 -6.85 -12.19 17.34
C ASP A 6 -5.37 -11.84 17.17
N HIS A 7 -4.71 -12.38 16.13
CA HIS A 7 -3.32 -12.01 15.82
C HIS A 7 -3.18 -10.54 15.43
N PHE A 8 -4.12 -9.99 14.66
CA PHE A 8 -4.14 -8.56 14.35
C PHE A 8 -4.26 -7.71 15.62
N ASN A 9 -5.19 -8.05 16.51
CA ASN A 9 -5.38 -7.34 17.77
C ASN A 9 -4.14 -7.43 18.67
N ASP A 10 -3.52 -8.60 18.80
CA ASP A 10 -2.26 -8.77 19.54
C ASP A 10 -1.16 -7.84 19.00
N GLU A 11 -1.04 -7.70 17.68
CA GLU A 11 -0.05 -6.81 17.05
C GLU A 11 -0.39 -5.32 17.23
N VAL A 12 -1.68 -4.96 17.17
CA VAL A 12 -2.14 -3.59 17.46
C VAL A 12 -1.81 -3.20 18.90
N GLU A 13 -2.00 -4.11 19.87
CA GLU A 13 -1.67 -3.85 21.27
C GLU A 13 -0.19 -3.53 21.47
N LYS A 14 0.69 -4.20 20.72
CA LYS A 14 2.14 -3.95 20.77
C LYS A 14 2.52 -2.54 20.32
N ILE A 15 1.73 -1.89 19.47
CA ILE A 15 1.99 -0.50 19.02
C ILE A 15 2.06 0.45 20.22
N ASN A 16 1.19 0.26 21.22
CA ASN A 16 1.20 1.09 22.44
C ASN A 16 2.46 0.88 23.30
N SER A 17 3.23 -0.19 23.08
CA SER A 17 4.45 -0.49 23.83
C SER A 17 5.73 -0.07 23.10
N LEU A 18 5.63 0.44 21.86
CA LEU A 18 6.79 0.87 21.09
C LEU A 18 7.43 2.12 21.69
N GLU A 19 8.75 2.15 21.73
CA GLU A 19 9.52 3.31 22.17
C GLU A 19 9.24 4.53 21.26
N GLY A 20 9.17 5.72 21.85
CA GLY A 20 9.01 6.98 21.11
C GLY A 20 7.59 7.30 20.62
N VAL A 21 6.62 6.40 20.82
CA VAL A 21 5.22 6.62 20.43
C VAL A 21 4.62 7.82 21.15
N ASN A 22 3.93 8.68 20.41
CA ASN A 22 3.15 9.75 20.98
C ASN A 22 1.78 9.22 21.40
N HIS A 23 1.64 8.80 22.67
CA HIS A 23 0.41 8.18 23.18
C HIS A 23 -0.83 9.06 23.04
N GLN A 24 -0.68 10.38 23.23
CA GLN A 24 -1.80 11.32 23.07
C GLN A 24 -2.27 11.37 21.60
N PHE A 25 -1.32 11.44 20.67
CA PHE A 25 -1.62 11.39 19.24
C PHE A 25 -2.28 10.06 18.87
N LEU A 26 -1.75 8.94 19.35
CA LEU A 26 -2.28 7.60 19.09
C LEU A 26 -3.72 7.47 19.61
N SER A 27 -4.00 7.88 20.85
CA SER A 27 -5.35 7.78 21.43
C SER A 27 -6.39 8.61 20.67
N ILE A 28 -6.00 9.79 20.18
CA ILE A 28 -6.87 10.70 19.41
C ILE A 28 -7.13 10.18 17.98
N ASN A 29 -6.30 9.25 17.49
CA ASN A 29 -6.28 8.78 16.11
C ASN A 29 -6.46 7.27 15.96
N LEU A 30 -6.82 6.58 17.04
CA LEU A 30 -6.73 5.13 17.16
C LEU A 30 -7.41 4.39 15.99
N THR A 31 -8.63 4.78 15.64
CA THR A 31 -9.38 4.16 14.53
C THR A 31 -8.62 4.25 13.22
N ALA A 32 -8.17 5.46 12.84
CA ALA A 32 -7.44 5.67 11.58
C ALA A 32 -6.09 4.95 11.57
N ILE A 33 -5.40 4.91 12.72
CA ILE A 33 -4.12 4.20 12.87
C ILE A 33 -4.32 2.69 12.74
N ASN A 34 -5.36 2.12 13.35
CA ASN A 34 -5.68 0.71 13.24
C ASN A 34 -6.04 0.33 11.80
N ASP A 35 -6.83 1.16 11.11
CA ASP A 35 -7.18 0.95 9.70
C ASP A 35 -5.91 0.91 8.83
N ILE A 36 -4.99 1.86 9.02
CA ILE A 36 -3.70 1.90 8.31
C ILE A 36 -2.85 0.67 8.64
N PHE A 37 -2.78 0.30 9.93
CA PHE A 37 -2.02 -0.86 10.38
C PHE A 37 -2.58 -2.17 9.82
N GLY A 38 -3.90 -2.26 9.59
CA GLY A 38 -4.53 -3.39 8.92
C GLY A 38 -3.92 -3.73 7.57
N TYR A 39 -3.53 -2.71 6.79
CA TYR A 39 -2.82 -2.90 5.52
C TYR A 39 -1.40 -3.44 5.71
N ILE A 40 -0.66 -2.92 6.69
CA ILE A 40 0.70 -3.39 7.03
C ILE A 40 0.65 -4.85 7.47
N PHE A 41 -0.25 -5.17 8.40
CA PHE A 41 -0.47 -6.51 8.89
C PHE A 41 -0.80 -7.46 7.73
N SER A 42 -1.72 -7.06 6.85
CA SER A 42 -2.15 -7.90 5.73
C SER A 42 -1.04 -8.13 4.70
N LEU A 43 -0.25 -7.11 4.37
CA LEU A 43 0.92 -7.26 3.50
C LEU A 43 1.98 -8.16 4.15
N ASN A 44 2.23 -8.00 5.46
CA ASN A 44 3.16 -8.85 6.20
C ASN A 44 2.68 -10.31 6.22
N TYR A 45 1.38 -10.53 6.37
CA TYR A 45 0.79 -11.86 6.33
C TYR A 45 1.01 -12.50 4.96
N LEU A 46 0.70 -11.78 3.87
CA LEU A 46 0.88 -12.27 2.50
C LEU A 46 2.36 -12.53 2.16
N LYS A 47 3.29 -11.66 2.56
CA LYS A 47 4.70 -11.84 2.22
C LYS A 47 5.35 -13.05 2.89
N ASN A 48 4.83 -13.47 4.05
CA ASN A 48 5.38 -14.59 4.81
C ASN A 48 4.65 -15.93 4.54
N LYS A 49 3.54 -15.94 3.79
CA LYS A 49 2.81 -17.17 3.49
C LYS A 49 3.50 -18.00 2.42
N ALA A 50 3.54 -19.32 2.62
CA ALA A 50 4.28 -20.23 1.74
C ALA A 50 3.82 -20.16 0.28
N GLU A 51 2.53 -19.93 0.09
CA GLU A 51 1.84 -19.87 -1.20
C GLU A 51 2.12 -18.58 -1.97
N THR A 52 2.49 -17.50 -1.29
CA THR A 52 2.60 -16.14 -1.86
C THR A 52 3.97 -15.52 -1.69
N LYS A 53 4.83 -16.03 -0.80
CA LYS A 53 6.17 -15.49 -0.50
C LYS A 53 7.06 -15.32 -1.74
N ASN A 54 6.94 -16.21 -2.72
CA ASN A 54 7.77 -16.16 -3.94
C ASN A 54 7.47 -14.93 -4.82
N TYR A 55 6.34 -14.26 -4.59
CA TYR A 55 6.05 -13.00 -5.26
C TYR A 55 6.85 -11.83 -4.65
N PHE A 56 7.17 -11.89 -3.37
CA PHE A 56 7.77 -10.79 -2.60
C PHE A 56 9.29 -11.00 -2.46
N GLY A 57 10.05 -10.34 -3.35
CA GLY A 57 11.52 -10.38 -3.36
C GLY A 57 12.18 -9.24 -2.57
N SER A 58 13.49 -9.09 -2.73
CA SER A 58 14.31 -8.04 -2.10
C SER A 58 13.79 -6.61 -2.38
N GLU A 59 13.27 -6.38 -3.57
CA GLU A 59 12.72 -5.09 -3.99
C GLU A 59 11.45 -4.74 -3.19
N PHE A 60 10.65 -5.74 -2.84
CA PHE A 60 9.48 -5.54 -1.98
C PHE A 60 9.89 -5.29 -0.52
N GLU A 61 10.98 -5.88 -0.04
CA GLU A 61 11.45 -5.61 1.33
C GLU A 61 11.85 -4.13 1.52
N ILE A 62 12.35 -3.48 0.46
CA ILE A 62 12.57 -2.02 0.46
C ILE A 62 11.24 -1.29 0.62
N THR A 63 10.22 -1.63 -0.19
CA THR A 63 8.88 -1.07 -0.07
C THR A 63 8.31 -1.27 1.32
N PHE A 64 8.37 -2.49 1.85
CA PHE A 64 7.78 -2.84 3.13
C PHE A 64 8.48 -2.11 4.29
N SER A 65 9.81 -1.99 4.25
CA SER A 65 10.58 -1.20 5.23
C SER A 65 10.15 0.27 5.22
N LEU A 66 9.98 0.88 4.04
CA LEU A 66 9.51 2.27 3.92
C LEU A 66 8.08 2.45 4.45
N LEU A 67 7.20 1.44 4.30
CA LEU A 67 5.85 1.47 4.89
C LEU A 67 5.90 1.41 6.43
N LEU A 68 6.76 0.56 6.99
CA LEU A 68 6.97 0.49 8.43
C LEU A 68 7.54 1.78 9.00
N GLU A 69 8.56 2.35 8.34
CA GLU A 69 9.16 3.63 8.74
C GLU A 69 8.15 4.78 8.62
N SER A 70 7.35 4.79 7.56
CA SER A 70 6.26 5.76 7.37
C SER A 70 5.22 5.66 8.49
N PHE A 71 4.82 4.44 8.86
CA PHE A 71 3.90 4.20 9.96
C PHE A 71 4.48 4.58 11.32
N TYR A 72 5.75 4.24 11.56
CA TYR A 72 6.46 4.64 12.78
C TYR A 72 6.56 6.17 12.89
N ALA A 73 6.93 6.86 11.80
CA ALA A 73 6.93 8.32 11.74
C ALA A 73 5.54 8.90 12.03
N LEU A 74 4.46 8.25 11.55
CA LEU A 74 3.09 8.67 11.85
C LEU A 74 2.77 8.56 13.35
N ILE A 75 2.99 7.40 13.97
CA ILE A 75 2.63 7.17 15.39
C ILE A 75 3.54 7.92 16.39
N THR A 76 4.72 8.37 15.95
CA THR A 76 5.59 9.27 16.71
C THR A 76 5.27 10.75 16.49
N GLY A 77 4.27 11.07 15.66
CA GLY A 77 3.80 12.43 15.38
C GLY A 77 4.59 13.18 14.30
N GLN A 78 5.55 12.53 13.63
CA GLN A 78 6.36 13.09 12.55
C GLN A 78 5.63 13.08 11.20
N CYS A 79 4.49 13.76 11.14
CA CYS A 79 3.49 13.60 10.08
C CYS A 79 4.00 13.93 8.66
N ARG A 80 4.89 14.93 8.51
CA ARG A 80 5.50 15.27 7.21
C ARG A 80 6.47 14.20 6.73
N SER A 81 7.34 13.72 7.63
CA SER A 81 8.28 12.64 7.35
C SER A 81 7.54 11.37 6.96
N ALA A 82 6.44 11.06 7.65
CA ALA A 82 5.58 9.93 7.35
C ALA A 82 5.06 9.97 5.90
N LEU A 83 4.58 11.13 5.41
CA LEU A 83 4.12 11.27 4.03
C LEU A 83 5.25 11.18 2.99
N LEU A 84 6.44 11.69 3.31
CA LEU A 84 7.60 11.58 2.42
C LEU A 84 8.02 10.12 2.27
N LEU A 85 8.09 9.37 3.37
CA LEU A 85 8.39 7.94 3.37
C LEU A 85 7.28 7.15 2.67
N LEU A 86 6.01 7.52 2.87
CA LEU A 86 4.87 6.89 2.19
C LEU A 86 4.94 7.06 0.67
N ARG A 87 5.36 8.25 0.21
CA ARG A 87 5.59 8.50 -1.22
C ARG A 87 6.72 7.63 -1.77
N ALA A 88 7.84 7.55 -1.05
CA ALA A 88 8.95 6.69 -1.45
C ALA A 88 8.52 5.21 -1.51
N ALA A 89 7.74 4.75 -0.52
CA ALA A 89 7.16 3.41 -0.51
C ALA A 89 6.25 3.17 -1.71
N GLN A 90 5.38 4.13 -2.05
CA GLN A 90 4.49 4.06 -3.22
C GLN A 90 5.29 3.95 -4.53
N GLU A 91 6.34 4.76 -4.70
CA GLU A 91 7.23 4.72 -5.87
C GLU A 91 7.95 3.37 -5.99
N ALA A 92 8.54 2.89 -4.89
CA ALA A 92 9.22 1.61 -4.84
C ALA A 92 8.26 0.46 -5.16
N ASN A 93 7.07 0.47 -4.55
CA ASN A 93 6.05 -0.56 -4.77
C ASN A 93 5.62 -0.61 -6.23
N PHE A 94 5.39 0.56 -6.85
CA PHE A 94 4.89 0.61 -8.22
C PHE A 94 5.89 0.03 -9.22
N LYS A 95 7.18 0.30 -9.01
CA LYS A 95 8.28 -0.29 -9.81
C LYS A 95 8.37 -1.79 -9.56
N PHE A 96 8.34 -2.20 -8.29
CA PHE A 96 8.37 -3.61 -7.91
C PHE A 96 7.25 -4.41 -8.57
N VAL A 97 6.00 -3.95 -8.44
CA VAL A 97 4.84 -4.67 -8.99
C VAL A 97 4.94 -4.77 -10.52
N LEU A 98 5.31 -3.69 -11.21
CA LEU A 98 5.48 -3.72 -12.67
C LEU A 98 6.54 -4.75 -13.10
N GLU A 99 7.72 -4.73 -12.50
CA GLU A 99 8.79 -5.68 -12.83
C GLU A 99 8.39 -7.11 -12.49
N LYS A 100 7.66 -7.31 -11.38
CA LYS A 100 7.21 -8.63 -10.99
C LYS A 100 6.14 -9.18 -11.93
N GLU A 101 5.19 -8.36 -12.38
CA GLU A 101 4.24 -8.73 -13.44
C GLU A 101 4.95 -9.12 -14.73
N ARG A 102 5.97 -8.36 -15.14
CA ARG A 102 6.78 -8.73 -16.32
C ARG A 102 7.47 -10.08 -16.14
N GLY A 103 7.99 -10.36 -14.94
CA GLY A 103 8.55 -11.67 -14.60
C GLY A 103 7.53 -12.80 -14.70
N VAL A 104 6.30 -12.60 -14.22
CA VAL A 104 5.21 -13.57 -14.38
C VAL A 104 4.90 -13.79 -15.86
N MET A 105 4.73 -12.71 -16.63
CA MET A 105 4.46 -12.79 -18.08
C MET A 105 5.57 -13.52 -18.86
N LEU A 106 6.83 -13.35 -18.48
CA LEU A 106 7.97 -14.02 -19.12
C LEU A 106 8.03 -15.52 -18.80
N ASN A 107 7.56 -15.93 -17.62
CA ASN A 107 7.44 -17.35 -17.30
C ASN A 107 6.42 -18.04 -18.19
N ASP A 108 5.31 -17.37 -18.51
CA ASP A 108 4.27 -17.88 -19.40
C ASP A 108 4.64 -17.76 -20.88
N ASN A 109 5.27 -16.64 -21.26
CA ASN A 109 5.70 -16.37 -22.62
C ASN A 109 7.09 -15.69 -22.65
N PRO A 110 8.17 -16.49 -22.80
CA PRO A 110 9.54 -15.98 -22.80
C PRO A 110 9.90 -15.07 -23.96
N THR A 111 9.07 -14.97 -25.01
CA THR A 111 9.36 -14.12 -26.19
C THR A 111 8.84 -12.70 -26.05
N LEU A 112 8.20 -12.35 -24.92
CA LEU A 112 7.69 -11.01 -24.69
C LEU A 112 8.83 -10.01 -24.50
N GLU A 113 8.73 -8.87 -25.19
CA GLU A 113 9.66 -7.76 -25.02
C GLU A 113 9.03 -6.62 -24.22
N PHE A 114 9.81 -6.08 -23.28
CA PHE A 114 9.42 -4.97 -22.42
C PHE A 114 10.37 -3.78 -22.61
N LYS A 115 9.79 -2.58 -22.60
CA LYS A 115 10.60 -1.35 -22.57
C LYS A 115 11.24 -1.20 -21.21
N LYS A 116 12.48 -0.72 -21.17
CA LYS A 116 13.14 -0.32 -19.92
C LYS A 116 12.25 0.65 -19.14
N LEU A 117 12.27 0.50 -17.82
CA LEU A 117 11.54 1.39 -16.91
C LEU A 117 11.94 2.84 -17.15
N ASN A 118 10.92 3.71 -17.18
CA ASN A 118 11.14 5.14 -17.23
C ASN A 118 11.28 5.70 -15.81
N PHE A 119 12.14 6.69 -15.60
CA PHE A 119 12.25 7.36 -14.30
C PHE A 119 11.03 8.23 -13.98
N ARG A 120 10.28 8.67 -15.00
CA ARG A 120 9.06 9.47 -14.84
C ARG A 120 7.90 8.57 -14.42
N PHE A 121 7.22 8.97 -13.34
CA PHE A 121 6.10 8.21 -12.78
C PHE A 121 4.94 8.04 -13.78
N SER A 122 4.59 9.11 -14.52
CA SER A 122 3.53 9.08 -15.53
C SER A 122 3.82 8.11 -16.67
N GLU A 123 5.07 8.07 -17.14
CA GLU A 123 5.51 7.14 -18.19
C GLU A 123 5.50 5.70 -17.69
N THR A 124 5.93 5.47 -16.45
CA THR A 124 5.86 4.15 -15.80
C THR A 124 4.42 3.65 -15.72
N LYS A 125 3.47 4.52 -15.37
CA LYS A 125 2.04 4.18 -15.36
C LYS A 125 1.55 3.75 -16.75
N THR A 126 1.88 4.52 -17.78
CA THR A 126 1.50 4.19 -19.16
C THR A 126 2.10 2.86 -19.62
N GLN A 127 3.37 2.60 -19.27
CA GLN A 127 4.01 1.31 -19.53
C GLN A 127 3.28 0.18 -18.80
N PHE A 128 2.94 0.36 -17.54
CA PHE A 128 2.27 -0.65 -16.72
C PHE A 128 0.91 -1.02 -17.30
N ILE A 129 0.05 -0.05 -17.63
CA ILE A 129 -1.25 -0.33 -18.28
C ILE A 129 -1.05 -1.08 -19.60
N LYS A 130 -0.06 -0.66 -20.41
CA LYS A 130 0.22 -1.33 -21.70
C LYS A 130 0.67 -2.77 -21.51
N ASP A 131 1.51 -3.03 -20.50
CA ASP A 131 2.04 -4.37 -20.23
C ASP A 131 0.95 -5.29 -19.65
N LEU A 132 0.11 -4.81 -18.73
CA LEU A 132 -1.03 -5.59 -18.20
C LEU A 132 -1.99 -6.05 -19.30
N LYS A 133 -2.26 -5.21 -20.30
CA LYS A 133 -3.15 -5.56 -21.44
C LYS A 133 -2.66 -6.74 -22.27
N LYS A 134 -1.39 -7.14 -22.12
CA LYS A 134 -0.83 -8.32 -22.81
C LYS A 134 -1.31 -9.63 -22.19
N CYS A 135 -1.68 -9.65 -20.91
CA CYS A 135 -2.01 -10.89 -20.19
C CYS A 135 -3.32 -10.85 -19.40
N LEU A 136 -3.94 -9.68 -19.20
CA LEU A 136 -5.18 -9.54 -18.44
C LEU A 136 -6.25 -8.77 -19.20
N ASP A 137 -7.47 -9.30 -19.18
CA ASP A 137 -8.65 -8.58 -19.65
C ASP A 137 -9.00 -7.40 -18.72
N GLU A 138 -9.18 -6.23 -19.33
CA GLU A 138 -9.44 -4.98 -18.60
C GLU A 138 -10.81 -4.95 -17.92
N ASN A 139 -11.82 -5.64 -18.48
CA ASN A 139 -13.14 -5.67 -17.88
C ASN A 139 -13.15 -6.58 -16.65
N GLU A 140 -12.48 -7.72 -16.74
CA GLU A 140 -12.37 -8.68 -15.64
C GLU A 140 -11.55 -8.13 -14.47
N PHE A 141 -10.41 -7.49 -14.77
CA PHE A 141 -9.51 -6.94 -13.76
C PHE A 141 -9.60 -5.42 -13.64
N SER A 142 -10.77 -4.84 -13.91
CA SER A 142 -10.97 -3.38 -13.94
C SER A 142 -10.51 -2.64 -12.67
N GLU A 143 -10.63 -3.26 -11.50
CA GLU A 143 -10.12 -2.67 -10.25
C GLU A 143 -8.58 -2.58 -10.22
N TYR A 144 -7.88 -3.55 -10.83
CA TYR A 144 -6.43 -3.53 -10.91
C TYR A 144 -5.96 -2.38 -11.81
N TYR A 145 -6.55 -2.26 -13.01
CA TYR A 145 -6.31 -1.14 -13.92
C TYR A 145 -6.60 0.21 -13.28
N ARG A 146 -7.73 0.32 -12.55
CA ARG A 146 -8.06 1.53 -11.77
C ARG A 146 -7.04 1.83 -10.67
N SER A 147 -6.47 0.81 -10.03
CA SER A 147 -5.45 0.99 -8.99
C SER A 147 -4.13 1.49 -9.58
N VAL A 148 -3.78 1.04 -10.79
CA VAL A 148 -2.62 1.56 -11.55
C VAL A 148 -2.84 3.03 -11.93
N GLU A 149 -4.04 3.39 -12.43
CA GLU A 149 -4.38 4.79 -12.75
C GLU A 149 -4.39 5.69 -11.51
N ARG A 150 -5.04 5.25 -10.42
CA ARG A 150 -5.14 5.97 -9.16
C ARG A 150 -3.77 6.23 -8.52
N ASN A 151 -2.80 5.35 -8.78
CA ASN A 151 -1.45 5.48 -8.26
C ASN A 151 -0.81 6.84 -8.64
N LEU A 152 -0.94 7.28 -9.89
CA LEU A 152 -0.42 8.58 -10.32
C LEU A 152 -1.12 9.75 -9.61
N THR A 153 -2.45 9.69 -9.45
CA THR A 153 -3.21 10.71 -8.73
C THR A 153 -2.74 10.85 -7.28
N LEU A 154 -2.56 9.72 -6.60
CA LEU A 154 -2.09 9.68 -5.21
C LEU A 154 -0.65 10.17 -5.07
N TYR A 155 0.21 9.78 -6.01
CA TYR A 155 1.60 10.25 -6.08
C TYR A 155 1.68 11.78 -6.16
N ASN A 156 0.86 12.38 -7.03
CA ASN A 156 0.78 13.83 -7.17
C ASN A 156 0.25 14.50 -5.88
N ARG A 157 -0.76 13.90 -5.22
CA ARG A 157 -1.29 14.40 -3.94
C ARG A 157 -0.23 14.37 -2.84
N LEU A 158 0.51 13.26 -2.69
CA LEU A 158 1.60 13.17 -1.72
C LEU A 158 2.69 14.21 -2.00
N SER A 159 3.04 14.41 -3.27
CA SER A 159 4.04 15.40 -3.68
C SER A 159 3.64 16.82 -3.29
N VAL A 160 2.38 17.20 -3.48
CA VAL A 160 1.87 18.52 -3.09
C VAL A 160 1.96 18.72 -1.58
N VAL A 161 1.56 17.73 -0.79
CA VAL A 161 1.56 17.84 0.68
C VAL A 161 2.98 17.79 1.26
N SER A 162 3.90 17.02 0.67
CA SER A 162 5.31 17.01 1.09
C SER A 162 6.04 18.32 0.81
N HIS A 163 5.58 19.10 -0.18
CA HIS A 163 6.18 20.37 -0.59
C HIS A 163 5.38 21.60 -0.16
N SER A 164 4.30 21.45 0.61
CA SER A 164 3.55 22.59 1.15
C SER A 164 4.28 23.20 2.35
N VAL A 165 5.41 23.84 2.08
CA VAL A 165 5.97 24.85 2.98
C VAL A 165 5.33 26.19 2.60
N SER A 166 4.88 26.95 3.60
CA SER A 166 4.22 28.25 3.42
C SER A 166 4.96 29.10 2.40
N LYS A 167 4.29 29.45 1.29
CA LYS A 167 4.84 30.21 0.15
C LYS A 167 5.33 31.64 0.47
N SER A 168 5.36 32.05 1.73
CA SER A 168 5.43 33.47 2.12
C SER A 168 6.49 33.83 3.15
N THR A 169 7.39 32.93 3.56
CA THR A 169 8.41 33.26 4.57
C THR A 169 9.74 32.61 4.18
N PRO A 170 10.85 33.38 4.11
CA PRO A 170 12.18 32.80 3.99
C PRO A 170 12.39 31.88 5.19
N ILE A 171 12.47 30.58 4.93
CA ILE A 171 12.66 29.61 5.98
C ILE A 171 14.09 29.78 6.50
N THR A 172 14.26 30.33 7.71
CA THR A 172 15.55 30.23 8.39
C THR A 172 15.70 28.82 8.97
N ASN A 173 16.94 28.32 9.08
CA ASN A 173 17.20 26.93 9.51
C ASN A 173 16.50 26.60 10.83
N VAL A 174 16.52 27.50 11.81
CA VAL A 174 15.95 27.26 13.15
C VAL A 174 14.42 27.28 13.14
N GLU A 175 13.79 28.18 12.38
CA GLU A 175 12.34 28.24 12.25
C GLU A 175 11.78 27.03 11.51
N TYR A 176 12.52 26.50 10.53
CA TYR A 176 12.18 25.23 9.88
C TYR A 176 12.05 24.11 10.90
N PHE A 177 13.12 23.86 11.68
CA PHE A 177 13.16 22.79 12.66
C PHE A 177 12.14 22.99 13.79
N SER A 178 11.88 24.24 14.18
CA SER A 178 10.86 24.57 15.18
C SER A 178 9.45 24.29 14.65
N SER A 179 9.20 24.56 13.36
CA SER A 179 7.90 24.28 12.71
C SER A 179 7.63 22.79 12.48
N LEU A 180 8.65 21.93 12.52
CA LEU A 180 8.48 20.47 12.44
C LEU A 180 7.82 19.89 13.69
N ARG A 181 7.86 20.60 14.83
CA ARG A 181 7.30 20.16 16.13
C ARG A 181 5.84 20.53 16.34
N ASN A 182 5.34 21.57 15.68
CA ASN A 182 3.94 21.96 15.78
C ASN A 182 3.08 20.96 15.00
N ASP A 183 1.82 20.72 15.43
CA ASP A 183 0.85 19.88 14.71
C ASP A 183 0.76 20.34 13.26
N THR A 184 1.52 19.68 12.40
CA THR A 184 1.71 20.09 11.00
C THR A 184 0.56 19.63 10.12
N ILE A 185 -0.41 18.92 10.71
CA ILE A 185 -1.62 18.49 10.05
C ILE A 185 -2.62 19.65 10.05
N MET A 186 -2.61 20.45 8.98
CA MET A 186 -3.59 21.53 8.79
C MET A 186 -5.03 21.02 8.65
N ASP A 187 -5.21 19.80 8.15
CA ASP A 187 -6.51 19.16 7.96
C ASP A 187 -6.38 17.66 8.22
N LYS A 188 -6.84 17.25 9.40
CA LYS A 188 -6.68 15.90 9.96
C LYS A 188 -7.36 14.85 9.10
N ASP A 189 -8.59 15.11 8.68
CA ASP A 189 -9.38 14.17 7.90
C ASP A 189 -8.78 13.97 6.51
N LYS A 190 -8.34 15.05 5.85
CA LYS A 190 -7.65 14.94 4.55
C LYS A 190 -6.33 14.20 4.66
N TYR A 191 -5.58 14.41 5.74
CA TYR A 191 -4.30 13.75 5.97
C TYR A 191 -4.47 12.23 6.10
N PHE A 192 -5.31 11.77 7.04
CA PHE A 192 -5.53 10.34 7.25
C PHE A 192 -6.21 9.69 6.05
N LYS A 193 -7.12 10.39 5.37
CA LYS A 193 -7.71 9.90 4.11
C LYS A 193 -6.65 9.68 3.04
N LEU A 194 -5.72 10.62 2.84
CA LEU A 194 -4.63 10.43 1.88
C LEU A 194 -3.74 9.24 2.27
N PHE A 195 -3.41 9.10 3.55
CA PHE A 195 -2.62 7.98 4.06
C PHE A 195 -3.31 6.65 3.77
N HIS A 196 -4.58 6.53 4.16
CA HIS A 196 -5.42 5.37 3.91
C HIS A 196 -5.52 5.06 2.40
N ASP A 197 -5.84 6.05 1.56
CA ASP A 197 -5.97 5.88 0.11
C ASP A 197 -4.68 5.32 -0.53
N VAL A 198 -3.51 5.71 -0.03
CA VAL A 198 -2.21 5.22 -0.54
C VAL A 198 -1.94 3.80 -0.07
N PHE A 199 -2.15 3.49 1.20
CA PHE A 199 -2.00 2.13 1.72
C PHE A 199 -2.96 1.16 1.04
N ASP A 200 -4.22 1.55 0.85
CA ASP A 200 -5.22 0.81 0.06
C ASP A 200 -4.71 0.51 -1.34
N ASN A 201 -4.21 1.52 -2.06
CA ASN A 201 -3.74 1.35 -3.42
C ASN A 201 -2.49 0.45 -3.49
N ILE A 202 -1.56 0.57 -2.54
CA ILE A 202 -0.40 -0.30 -2.43
C ILE A 202 -0.83 -1.75 -2.17
N PHE A 203 -1.77 -1.96 -1.25
CA PHE A 203 -2.32 -3.28 -0.97
C PHE A 203 -2.98 -3.88 -2.22
N LEU A 204 -3.85 -3.14 -2.90
CA LEU A 204 -4.57 -3.63 -4.09
C LEU A 204 -3.61 -4.05 -5.21
N LEU A 205 -2.56 -3.28 -5.47
CA LEU A 205 -1.56 -3.65 -6.47
C LEU A 205 -0.86 -4.96 -6.13
N ASN A 206 -0.49 -5.16 -4.86
CA ASN A 206 0.13 -6.40 -4.40
C ASN A 206 -0.87 -7.57 -4.39
N TYR A 207 -2.11 -7.34 -4.00
CA TYR A 207 -3.19 -8.34 -3.99
C TYR A 207 -3.45 -8.89 -5.40
N PHE A 208 -3.52 -8.03 -6.42
CA PHE A 208 -3.71 -8.47 -7.79
C PHE A 208 -2.44 -9.05 -8.43
N LEU A 209 -1.25 -8.62 -8.01
CA LEU A 209 0.00 -9.25 -8.41
C LEU A 209 0.02 -10.75 -8.07
N ILE A 210 -0.45 -11.11 -6.88
CA ILE A 210 -0.45 -12.49 -6.39
C ILE A 210 -1.71 -13.28 -6.79
N ARG A 211 -2.53 -12.76 -7.72
CA ARG A 211 -3.84 -13.33 -8.10
C ARG A 211 -3.80 -14.83 -8.42
N GLU A 212 -2.77 -15.29 -9.11
CA GLU A 212 -2.62 -16.70 -9.51
C GLU A 212 -2.53 -17.63 -8.31
N SER A 213 -1.86 -17.20 -7.24
CA SER A 213 -1.83 -17.93 -5.97
C SER A 213 -3.17 -17.82 -5.23
N LEU A 214 -3.77 -16.62 -5.22
CA LEU A 214 -5.03 -16.39 -4.53
C LEU A 214 -6.20 -17.20 -5.09
N ILE A 215 -6.21 -17.59 -6.38
CA ILE A 215 -7.22 -18.50 -6.96
C ILE A 215 -7.32 -19.81 -6.15
N TYR A 216 -6.21 -20.31 -5.63
CA TYR A 216 -6.13 -21.59 -4.94
C TYR A 216 -6.29 -21.52 -3.42
N TRP A 217 -6.19 -20.32 -2.83
CA TRP A 217 -6.35 -20.12 -1.39
C TRP A 217 -7.70 -20.61 -0.83
N ASP A 218 -7.76 -20.90 0.46
CA ASP A 218 -9.05 -21.07 1.13
C ASP A 218 -9.82 -19.75 1.16
N SER A 219 -11.10 -19.79 0.76
CA SER A 219 -11.94 -18.60 0.64
C SER A 219 -12.28 -17.97 1.97
N TYR A 220 -12.40 -18.75 3.06
CA TYR A 220 -12.67 -18.22 4.39
C TYR A 220 -11.44 -17.48 4.93
N ASN A 221 -10.25 -18.06 4.79
CA ASN A 221 -9.00 -17.40 5.16
C ASN A 221 -8.80 -16.09 4.39
N LEU A 222 -9.12 -16.07 3.09
CA LEU A 222 -9.03 -14.84 2.28
C LEU A 222 -10.08 -13.80 2.69
N GLN A 223 -11.29 -14.23 3.06
CA GLN A 223 -12.31 -13.34 3.63
C GLN A 223 -11.81 -12.72 4.92
N ASP A 224 -11.35 -13.53 5.86
CA ASP A 224 -10.89 -13.07 7.17
C ASP A 224 -9.75 -12.05 7.05
N LEU A 225 -8.78 -12.31 6.16
CA LEU A 225 -7.71 -11.36 5.86
C LEU A 225 -8.24 -10.03 5.33
N LEU A 226 -9.10 -10.06 4.31
CA LEU A 226 -9.65 -8.84 3.71
C LEU A 226 -10.57 -8.08 4.68
N ARG A 227 -11.21 -8.78 5.63
CA ARG A 227 -12.06 -8.17 6.66
C ARG A 227 -11.32 -7.32 7.68
N ILE A 228 -10.00 -7.49 7.80
CA ILE A 228 -9.17 -6.61 8.62
C ILE A 228 -9.18 -5.18 8.05
N MET A 229 -9.19 -5.04 6.72
CA MET A 229 -9.11 -3.73 6.04
C MET A 229 -10.46 -3.23 5.50
N TYR A 230 -11.38 -4.15 5.20
CA TYR A 230 -12.56 -3.83 4.42
C TYR A 230 -13.87 -4.37 4.99
N GLY A 231 -14.95 -3.64 4.72
CA GLY A 231 -16.31 -4.14 4.95
C GLY A 231 -16.70 -5.30 4.02
N LYS A 232 -17.84 -5.93 4.33
CA LYS A 232 -18.39 -7.11 3.61
C LYS A 232 -18.48 -6.94 2.11
N LYS A 233 -19.01 -5.80 1.69
CA LYS A 233 -19.25 -5.52 0.28
C LYS A 233 -17.95 -5.52 -0.53
N ARG A 234 -16.93 -4.79 -0.06
CA ARG A 234 -15.65 -4.68 -0.76
C ARG A 234 -14.87 -5.99 -0.73
N THR A 235 -14.87 -6.68 0.41
CA THR A 235 -14.28 -8.03 0.54
C THR A 235 -14.84 -9.01 -0.48
N ASN A 236 -16.18 -9.14 -0.54
CA ASN A 236 -16.82 -10.05 -1.50
C ASN A 236 -16.51 -9.67 -2.95
N SER A 237 -16.44 -8.37 -3.26
CA SER A 237 -16.08 -7.90 -4.59
C SER A 237 -14.65 -8.32 -4.99
N LEU A 238 -13.67 -8.14 -4.11
CA LEU A 238 -12.27 -8.50 -4.37
C LEU A 238 -12.07 -10.00 -4.52
N ILE A 239 -12.76 -10.79 -3.70
CA ILE A 239 -12.73 -12.26 -3.80
C ILE A 239 -13.33 -12.72 -5.11
N LYS A 240 -14.48 -12.16 -5.50
CA LYS A 240 -15.14 -12.52 -6.75
C LYS A 240 -14.24 -12.29 -7.97
N ILE A 241 -13.43 -11.23 -7.97
CA ILE A 241 -12.50 -10.95 -9.07
C ILE A 241 -11.45 -12.07 -9.18
N VAL A 242 -10.82 -12.48 -8.08
CA VAL A 242 -9.71 -13.47 -8.11
C VAL A 242 -10.16 -14.93 -8.02
N LYS A 243 -11.42 -15.22 -7.68
CA LYS A 243 -11.96 -16.59 -7.55
C LYS A 243 -12.88 -17.03 -8.68
N LYS A 244 -13.05 -16.20 -9.71
CA LYS A 244 -14.08 -16.35 -10.75
C LYS A 244 -14.11 -17.74 -11.39
N ASP A 245 -12.94 -18.34 -11.64
CA ASP A 245 -12.82 -19.65 -12.32
C ASP A 245 -13.22 -20.85 -11.44
N LYS A 246 -13.14 -20.73 -10.11
CA LYS A 246 -13.59 -21.77 -9.17
C LYS A 246 -15.07 -21.68 -8.77
N ILE A 247 -15.76 -20.58 -9.12
CA ILE A 247 -17.20 -20.41 -8.84
C ILE A 247 -18.04 -20.94 -10.02
N SER A 248 -17.40 -21.16 -11.17
CA SER A 248 -18.03 -21.59 -12.43
C SER A 248 -17.73 -23.05 -12.79
N SER A 249 -17.04 -23.78 -11.91
CA SER A 249 -16.73 -25.21 -11.99
C SER A 249 -17.39 -25.96 -10.84
#